data_AF-A0A6L7GXU5-F1
#
_entry.id   AF-A0A6L7GXU5-F1
#
_cell.length_a   1.000
_cell.length_b   1.000
_cell.length_c   1.000
_cell.angle_alpha   90.00
_cell.angle_beta   90.00
_cell.angle_gamma   90.00
#
_symmetry.space_group_name_H-M   'P 1'
#
loop_
_entity.id
_entity.type
_entity.pdbx_description
1 polymer ?
#
loop_
_entity_poly.entity_id
_entity_poly.type
_entity_poly.pdbx_seq_one_letter_code
_entity_poly.pdbx_strand_id
1 'polypeptide(L)' 'MDDRELRRVETELDSFVDQVFSSLLRKDRRAVAGLYLRGVMLDGRRKSMQPMAQRLRVDHQRLQQF' A
#
# COMPACT_ATOMS: atom_id res chain seq x y z
N MET A 1 -2.67 19.71 7.12
CA MET A 1 -3.56 18.53 7.16
C MET A 1 -3.56 18.03 8.58
N ASP A 2 -4.74 17.89 9.18
CA ASP A 2 -4.85 17.42 10.57
C ASP A 2 -4.88 15.87 10.66
N ASP A 3 -4.76 15.32 11.87
CA ASP A 3 -4.75 13.87 12.10
C ASP A 3 -6.06 13.18 11.69
N ARG A 4 -7.19 13.89 11.72
CA ARG A 4 -8.50 13.36 11.35
C ARG A 4 -8.65 13.26 9.85
N GLU A 5 -8.18 14.28 9.11
CA GLU A 5 -8.08 14.26 7.66
C GLU A 5 -7.17 13.12 7.20
N LEU A 6 -6.01 12.93 7.86
CA LEU A 6 -5.09 11.83 7.55
C LEU A 6 -5.76 10.45 7.71
N ARG A 7 -6.48 10.22 8.82
CA ARG A 7 -7.22 8.96 9.05
C ARG A 7 -8.35 8.73 8.05
N ARG A 8 -9.01 9.80 7.63
CA ARG A 8 -10.06 9.72 6.60
C ARG A 8 -9.47 9.28 5.26
N VAL A 9 -8.36 9.92 4.85
CA VAL A 9 -7.64 9.56 3.62
C VAL A 9 -7.14 8.11 3.68
N GLU A 10 -6.62 7.67 4.82
CA GLU A 10 -6.20 6.28 5.03
C GLU A 10 -7.34 5.28 4.80
N THR A 11 -8.52 5.58 5.36
CA THR A 11 -9.72 4.74 5.22
C THR A 11 -10.25 4.72 3.78
N GLU A 12 -10.32 5.87 3.12
CA GLU A 12 -10.75 5.97 1.72
C GLU A 12 -9.80 5.21 0.79
N LEU A 13 -8.49 5.26 1.08
CA LEU A 13 -7.48 4.52 0.35
C LEU A 13 -7.58 3.00 0.53
N ASP A 14 -7.86 2.53 1.75
CA ASP A 14 -8.12 1.09 1.98
C ASP A 14 -9.36 0.61 1.22
N SER A 15 -10.44 1.38 1.22
CA SER A 15 -11.64 1.02 0.45
C SER A 15 -11.38 0.98 -1.06
N PHE A 16 -10.59 1.92 -1.59
CA PHE A 16 -10.19 1.94 -2.99
C PHE A 16 -9.34 0.71 -3.36
N VAL A 17 -8.35 0.38 -2.54
CA VAL A 17 -7.52 -0.83 -2.71
C VAL A 17 -8.39 -2.09 -2.75
N ASP A 18 -9.32 -2.24 -1.81
CA ASP A 18 -10.21 -3.39 -1.75
C ASP A 18 -11.08 -3.54 -3.00
N GLN A 19 -11.55 -2.42 -3.56
CA GLN A 19 -12.31 -2.42 -4.81
C GLN A 19 -11.43 -2.81 -6.01
N VAL A 20 -10.24 -2.19 -6.15
CA VAL A 20 -9.31 -2.46 -7.26
C VAL A 20 -8.87 -3.91 -7.28
N PHE A 21 -8.60 -4.49 -6.11
CA PHE A 21 -8.14 -5.87 -5.96
C PHE A 21 -9.25 -6.86 -5.61
N SER A 22 -10.52 -6.48 -5.78
CA SER A 22 -11.68 -7.33 -5.49
C SER A 22 -11.68 -8.66 -6.25
N SER A 23 -11.05 -8.70 -7.43
CA SER A 23 -10.87 -9.90 -8.26
C SER A 23 -9.79 -10.87 -7.74
N LEU A 24 -8.91 -10.43 -6.82
CA LEU A 24 -7.95 -11.32 -6.18
C LEU A 24 -8.68 -12.22 -5.18
N LEU A 25 -8.64 -13.54 -5.40
CA LEU A 25 -9.34 -14.53 -4.56
C LEU A 25 -8.79 -14.65 -3.12
N ARG A 26 -7.58 -14.13 -2.88
CA ARG A 26 -6.81 -14.33 -1.65
C ARG A 26 -6.67 -13.02 -0.87
N LYS A 27 -7.22 -12.97 0.35
CA LYS A 27 -7.22 -11.78 1.23
C LYS A 27 -5.80 -11.30 1.57
N ASP A 28 -4.88 -12.24 1.80
CA ASP A 28 -3.47 -12.00 2.01
C ASP A 28 -2.81 -11.27 0.83
N ARG A 29 -3.16 -11.64 -0.41
CA ARG A 29 -2.67 -10.94 -1.61
C ARG A 29 -3.23 -9.52 -1.73
N ARG A 30 -4.48 -9.28 -1.30
CA ARG A 30 -5.06 -7.92 -1.27
C ARG A 30 -4.35 -7.01 -0.29
N ALA A 31 -4.00 -7.52 0.90
CA ALA A 31 -3.27 -6.75 1.90
C ALA A 31 -1.86 -6.34 1.41
N VAL A 32 -1.14 -7.26 0.75
CA VAL A 32 0.15 -6.94 0.14
C VAL A 32 -0.02 -5.96 -1.03
N ALA A 33 -1.07 -6.12 -1.85
CA ALA A 33 -1.39 -5.20 -2.94
C ALA A 33 -1.71 -3.78 -2.50
N GLY A 34 -2.39 -3.61 -1.37
CA GLY A 34 -2.57 -2.32 -0.74
C GLY A 34 -1.26 -1.64 -0.36
N LEU A 35 -0.32 -2.38 0.22
CA LEU A 35 1.01 -1.86 0.55
C LEU A 35 1.76 -1.40 -0.71
N TYR A 36 1.73 -2.19 -1.78
CA TYR A 36 2.39 -1.83 -3.04
C TYR A 36 1.78 -0.59 -3.67
N LEU A 37 0.44 -0.52 -3.76
CA LEU A 37 -0.26 0.64 -4.34
C LEU A 37 0.04 1.92 -3.56
N ARG A 38 0.00 1.86 -2.22
CA ARG A 38 0.41 2.97 -1.35
C ARG A 38 1.85 3.41 -1.64
N GLY A 39 2.77 2.45 -1.80
CA GLY A 39 4.17 2.73 -2.14
C GLY A 39 4.39 3.39 -3.52
N VAL A 40 3.49 3.18 -4.48
CA VAL A 40 3.51 3.83 -5.80
C VAL A 40 2.95 5.25 -5.77
N MET A 41 1.95 5.50 -4.92
CA MET A 41 1.31 6.81 -4.76
C MET A 41 2.18 7.81 -4.00
N LEU A 42 3.07 7.34 -3.12
CA LEU A 42 4.04 8.18 -2.41
C LEU A 42 5.22 8.55 -3.32
N ASP A 43 5.78 9.74 -3.10
CA ASP A 43 6.94 10.24 -3.86
C ASP A 43 8.13 9.26 -3.83
N GLY A 44 8.88 9.19 -4.93
CA GLY A 44 10.09 8.38 -5.06
C GLY A 44 10.13 7.45 -6.27
N ARG A 45 11.26 6.74 -6.45
CA ARG A 45 11.46 5.82 -7.58
C ARG A 45 10.57 4.58 -7.44
N ARG A 46 9.62 4.44 -8.37
CA ARG A 46 8.54 3.42 -8.36
C ARG A 46 9.01 1.95 -8.40
N LYS A 47 10.22 1.65 -8.91
CA LYS A 47 10.68 0.27 -9.19
C LYS A 47 11.64 -0.35 -8.16
N SER A 48 12.03 0.36 -7.08
CA SER A 48 12.97 -0.19 -6.10
C SER A 48 12.27 -0.52 -4.77
N MET A 49 12.40 -1.77 -4.33
CA MET A 49 11.69 -2.28 -3.14
C MET A 49 12.25 -1.76 -1.82
N GLN A 50 13.56 -1.58 -1.68
CA GLN A 50 14.17 -1.02 -0.48
C GLN A 50 13.71 0.43 -0.21
N PRO A 51 13.73 1.35 -1.20
CA PRO A 51 13.12 2.67 -1.05
C PRO A 51 11.61 2.66 -0.80
N MET A 52 10.86 1.66 -1.31
CA MET A 52 9.44 1.51 -1.01
C MET A 52 9.20 1.06 0.44
N ALA A 53 9.98 0.09 0.93
CA ALA A 53 9.94 -0.38 2.31
C ALA A 53 10.26 0.73 3.31
N GLN A 54 11.26 1.58 3.02
CA GLN A 54 11.61 2.74 3.83
C GLN A 54 10.45 3.74 3.95
N ARG A 55 9.76 4.04 2.85
CA ARG A 55 8.61 4.96 2.83
C ARG A 55 7.42 4.41 3.61
N LEU A 56 7.12 3.13 3.43
CA LEU A 56 6.01 2.43 4.07
C LEU A 56 6.31 2.04 5.53
N ARG A 57 7.55 2.18 6.00
CA ARG A 57 8.00 1.71 7.33
C ARG A 57 7.67 0.23 7.56
N VAL A 58 7.82 -0.59 6.52
CA VAL A 58 7.62 -2.04 6.55
C VAL A 58 8.91 -2.77 6.18
N ASP A 59 9.01 -4.06 6.52
CA ASP A 59 10.11 -4.89 6.04
C ASP A 59 10.00 -5.13 4.52
N HIS A 60 11.09 -4.87 3.80
CA HIS A 60 11.22 -5.13 2.37
C HIS A 60 10.94 -6.58 1.94
N GLN A 61 11.15 -7.57 2.82
CA GLN A 61 10.79 -8.96 2.53
C GLN A 61 9.29 -9.16 2.31
N ARG A 62 8.45 -8.33 2.95
CA ARG A 62 6.99 -8.35 2.73
C ARG A 62 6.59 -7.90 1.32
N LEU A 63 7.46 -7.14 0.64
CA LEU A 63 7.26 -6.71 -0.75
C LEU A 63 7.81 -7.74 -1.76
N GLN A 64 8.70 -8.66 -1.35
CA GLN A 64 9.23 -9.72 -2.21
C GLN A 64 8.27 -10.87 -2.47
N GLN A 65 7.27 -11.08 -1.60
CA GLN A 65 6.34 -12.22 -1.69
C GLN A 65 5.09 -11.95 -2.54
N PHE A 66 5.18 -10.95 -3.43
CA PHE A 66 4.08 -10.59 -4.31
C PHE A 66 3.89 -11.59 -5.45
#